data_AF-A0A951X4K2-F1
#
_entry.id   AF-A0A951X4K2-F1
#
_cell.length_a   1.000
_cell.length_b   1.000
_cell.length_c   1.000
_cell.angle_alpha   90.00
_cell.angle_beta   90.00
_cell.angle_gamma   90.00
#
_symmetry.space_group_name_H-M   'P 1'
#
loop_
_entity.id
_entity.type
_entity.pdbx_description
1 polymer ?
#
loop_
_entity_poly.entity_id
_entity_poly.type
_entity_poly.pdbx_seq_one_letter_code
_entity_poly.pdbx_strand_id
1 'polypeptide(L)'
;MAKSRPHDEILYCARCGISFVWTQEEQRALAPGEQPKAPRHCPGCRVLMPAPGRERGLVKWYNRRKQYGFIIRAGADEIYMHRNAIMGRLPRPGDLVEFATEETERGPAAASVKVIHTAGQNDKDAS
;
A
#
# COMPACT_ATOMS: atom_id res chain seq x y z
N MET A 1 -29.23 21.52 5.14
CA MET A 1 -28.81 20.44 4.22
C MET A 1 -28.99 19.13 4.95
N ALA A 2 -29.95 18.29 4.54
CA ALA A 2 -30.26 17.04 5.23
C ALA A 2 -29.08 16.06 5.05
N LYS A 3 -28.45 15.63 6.15
CA LYS A 3 -27.45 14.56 6.10
C LYS A 3 -28.18 13.27 5.70
N SER A 4 -27.83 12.68 4.56
CA SER A 4 -28.41 11.40 4.15
C SER A 4 -28.18 10.37 5.26
N ARG A 5 -29.22 9.59 5.58
CA ARG A 5 -29.09 8.53 6.57
C ARG A 5 -28.16 7.45 5.99
N PRO A 6 -27.20 6.93 6.77
CA PRO A 6 -26.31 5.90 6.29
C PRO A 6 -27.10 4.64 5.93
N HIS A 7 -26.90 4.08 4.75
CA HIS A 7 -27.58 2.92 4.20
C HIS A 7 -26.60 2.11 3.33
N ASP A 8 -26.81 0.82 3.17
CA ASP A 8 -25.99 0.06 2.23
C ASP A 8 -26.16 0.63 0.82
N GLU A 9 -25.04 0.92 0.15
CA GLU A 9 -25.02 1.47 -1.20
C GLU A 9 -24.15 0.60 -2.10
N ILE A 10 -24.66 0.27 -3.29
CA ILE A 10 -23.87 -0.45 -4.30
C ILE A 10 -23.08 0.59 -5.10
N LEU A 11 -21.75 0.53 -4.98
CA LEU A 11 -20.81 1.36 -5.72
C LEU A 11 -20.12 0.53 -6.80
N TYR A 12 -19.55 1.21 -7.79
CA TYR A 12 -18.77 0.59 -8.86
C TYR A 12 -17.29 0.97 -8.72
N CYS A 13 -16.41 -0.03 -8.82
CA CYS A 13 -14.98 0.21 -8.75
C CYS A 13 -14.50 0.98 -9.99
N ALA A 14 -13.89 2.16 -9.78
CA ALA A 14 -13.34 2.99 -10.86
C ALA A 14 -12.16 2.34 -11.62
N ARG A 15 -11.65 1.19 -11.14
CA ARG A 15 -10.54 0.46 -11.76
C ARG A 15 -11.00 -0.77 -12.54
N CYS A 16 -11.71 -1.69 -11.89
CA CYS A 16 -12.10 -2.96 -12.49
C CYS A 16 -13.59 -3.04 -12.87
N GLY A 17 -14.38 -2.01 -12.57
CA GLY A 17 -15.82 -1.98 -12.87
C GLY A 17 -16.69 -2.86 -11.97
N ILE A 18 -16.10 -3.69 -11.10
CA ILE A 18 -16.88 -4.57 -10.23
C ILE A 18 -17.74 -3.76 -9.26
N SER A 19 -18.98 -4.20 -9.08
CA SER A 19 -19.84 -3.66 -8.04
C SER A 19 -19.39 -4.16 -6.66
N PHE A 20 -19.55 -3.31 -5.65
CA PHE A 20 -19.27 -3.68 -4.26
C PHE A 20 -20.16 -2.87 -3.32
N VAL A 21 -20.41 -3.42 -2.13
CA VAL A 21 -21.26 -2.78 -1.12
C VAL A 21 -20.42 -1.83 -0.27
N TRP A 22 -20.88 -0.59 -0.13
CA TRP A 22 -20.44 0.35 0.89
C TRP A 22 -21.41 0.26 2.06
N THR A 23 -20.99 -0.42 3.14
CA THR A 23 -21.90 -0.80 4.22
C THR A 23 -22.28 0.38 5.10
N GLN A 24 -23.46 0.28 5.72
CA GLN A 24 -23.90 1.24 6.73
C GLN A 24 -22.87 1.40 7.88
N GLU A 25 -22.17 0.32 8.27
CA GLU A 25 -21.12 0.35 9.29
C GLU A 25 -19.92 1.20 8.84
N GLU A 26 -19.44 1.02 7.60
CA GLU A 26 -18.36 1.82 7.03
C GLU A 26 -18.73 3.31 6.95
N GLN A 27 -20.00 3.61 6.69
CA GLN A 27 -20.52 4.99 6.66
C GLN A 27 -20.62 5.62 8.05
N ARG A 28 -20.78 4.80 9.10
CA ARG A 28 -20.87 5.23 10.50
C ARG A 28 -19.51 5.36 11.18
N ALA A 29 -18.47 4.67 10.68
CA ALA A 29 -17.15 4.55 11.30
C ALA A 29 -16.27 5.82 11.26
N LEU A 30 -16.84 7.01 11.42
CA LEU A 30 -16.14 8.28 11.31
C LEU A 30 -15.87 8.92 12.67
N ALA A 31 -14.77 9.67 12.75
CA ALA A 31 -14.55 10.58 13.87
C ALA A 31 -15.65 11.65 13.93
N PRO A 32 -16.01 12.17 15.12
CA PRO A 32 -16.98 13.25 15.25
C PRO A 32 -16.58 14.46 14.39
N GLY A 33 -17.45 14.83 13.43
CA GLY A 33 -17.23 15.99 12.55
C GLY A 33 -16.69 15.67 11.16
N GLU A 34 -16.33 14.42 10.87
CA GLU A 34 -15.87 13.99 9.54
C GLU A 34 -17.04 13.50 8.68
N GLN A 35 -17.05 13.81 7.37
CA GLN A 35 -18.07 13.31 6.43
C GLN A 35 -17.59 12.02 5.76
N PRO A 36 -18.44 10.99 5.62
CA PRO A 36 -18.04 9.74 5.00
C PRO A 36 -17.75 9.99 3.52
N LYS A 37 -16.52 9.72 3.09
CA LYS A 37 -16.17 9.75 1.67
C LYS A 37 -16.32 8.36 1.09
N ALA A 38 -17.20 8.21 0.10
CA ALA A 38 -17.41 6.95 -0.60
C ALA A 38 -16.08 6.41 -1.19
N PRO A 39 -15.76 5.13 -0.98
CA PRO A 39 -14.57 4.52 -1.56
C PRO A 39 -14.68 4.44 -3.09
N ARG A 40 -13.58 4.75 -3.80
CA ARG A 40 -13.54 4.69 -5.28
C ARG A 40 -13.18 3.32 -5.86
N HIS A 41 -12.73 2.40 -5.02
CA HIS A 41 -12.26 1.08 -5.44
C HIS A 41 -12.93 -0.02 -4.61
N CYS A 42 -13.15 -1.19 -5.21
CA CYS A 42 -13.66 -2.36 -4.48
C CYS A 42 -12.60 -2.89 -3.49
N PRO A 43 -12.98 -3.72 -2.51
CA PRO A 43 -12.05 -4.32 -1.55
C PRO A 43 -10.85 -5.02 -2.23
N GLY A 44 -11.11 -5.78 -3.30
CA GLY A 44 -10.04 -6.44 -4.06
C GLY A 44 -9.03 -5.45 -4.65
N CYS A 45 -9.50 -4.41 -5.36
CA CYS A 45 -8.60 -3.39 -5.91
C CYS A 45 -7.91 -2.55 -4.81
N ARG A 46 -8.55 -2.28 -3.67
CA ARG A 46 -7.91 -1.61 -2.53
C ARG A 46 -6.76 -2.44 -1.96
N VAL A 47 -6.93 -3.76 -1.87
CA VAL A 47 -5.88 -4.67 -1.41
C VAL A 47 -4.75 -4.78 -2.45
N LEU A 48 -5.11 -4.84 -3.73
CA LEU A 48 -4.13 -5.04 -4.82
C LEU A 48 -3.39 -3.76 -5.23
N MET A 49 -3.94 -2.57 -4.99
CA MET A 49 -3.31 -1.29 -5.30
C MET A 49 -2.56 -0.73 -4.09
N PRO A 50 -1.36 -0.14 -4.30
CA PRO A 50 -0.82 0.77 -3.31
C PRO A 50 -1.72 1.99 -3.14
N ALA A 51 -1.63 2.64 -1.98
CA ALA A 51 -2.31 3.92 -1.75
C ALA A 51 -1.85 4.99 -2.76
N PRO A 52 -2.65 6.04 -3.02
CA PRO A 52 -2.26 7.12 -3.94
C PRO A 52 -0.87 7.68 -3.62
N GLY A 53 -0.01 7.81 -4.63
CA GLY A 53 1.38 8.28 -4.46
C GLY A 53 2.35 7.25 -3.87
N ARG A 54 1.92 5.98 -3.73
CA ARG A 54 2.77 4.87 -3.31
C ARG A 54 2.88 3.82 -4.41
N GLU A 55 3.96 3.06 -4.35
CA GLU A 55 4.31 1.97 -5.25
C GLU A 55 4.60 0.71 -4.44
N ARG A 56 4.56 -0.44 -5.10
CA ARG A 56 4.99 -1.72 -4.53
C ARG A 56 6.12 -2.30 -5.33
N GLY A 57 6.97 -3.04 -4.63
CA GLY A 57 8.11 -3.71 -5.21
C GLY A 57 8.66 -4.81 -4.33
N LEU A 58 9.56 -5.59 -4.89
CA LEU A 58 10.26 -6.66 -4.16
C LEU A 58 11.66 -6.18 -3.78
N VAL A 59 12.06 -6.43 -2.55
CA VAL A 59 13.41 -6.07 -2.10
C VAL A 59 14.40 -7.00 -2.81
N LYS A 60 15.27 -6.43 -3.64
CA LYS A 60 16.32 -7.20 -4.32
C LYS A 60 17.36 -7.66 -3.31
N TRP A 61 17.86 -6.71 -2.52
CA TRP A 61 18.80 -6.95 -1.43
C TRP A 61 18.85 -5.74 -0.49
N TYR A 62 19.29 -5.99 0.74
CA TYR A 62 19.55 -4.93 1.73
C TYR A 62 20.78 -5.29 2.56
N ASN A 63 21.75 -4.35 2.62
CA ASN A 63 22.94 -4.53 3.43
C ASN A 63 22.74 -3.87 4.80
N ARG A 64 22.57 -4.70 5.85
CA ARG A 64 22.33 -4.21 7.22
C ARG A 64 23.49 -3.41 7.81
N ARG A 65 24.73 -3.71 7.40
CA ARG A 65 25.93 -3.01 7.89
C ARG A 65 26.09 -1.66 7.21
N LYS A 66 25.94 -1.62 5.88
CA LYS A 66 26.06 -0.38 5.10
C LYS A 66 24.77 0.46 5.08
N GLN A 67 23.66 -0.08 5.58
CA GLN A 67 22.38 0.60 5.77
C GLN A 67 21.66 1.06 4.48
N TYR A 68 21.92 0.40 3.36
CA TYR A 68 21.21 0.66 2.09
C TYR A 68 20.92 -0.62 1.30
N GLY A 69 20.04 -0.51 0.32
CA GLY A 69 19.64 -1.59 -0.58
C GLY A 69 18.84 -1.09 -1.77
N PHE A 70 18.23 -2.02 -2.50
CA PHE A 70 17.46 -1.74 -3.70
C PHE A 70 16.15 -2.54 -3.73
N ILE A 71 15.12 -1.92 -4.30
CA ILE A 71 13.80 -2.51 -4.51
C ILE A 71 13.57 -2.60 -6.03
N ILE A 72 13.11 -3.75 -6.50
CA ILE A 72 12.63 -3.95 -7.88
C ILE A 72 11.19 -3.43 -7.94
N ARG A 73 10.95 -2.39 -8.73
CA ARG A 73 9.62 -1.82 -8.95
C ARG A 73 8.79 -2.74 -9.84
N ALA A 74 7.47 -2.71 -9.70
CA ALA A 74 6.58 -3.45 -10.59
C ALA A 74 6.67 -2.91 -12.03
N GLY A 75 7.38 -3.62 -12.91
CA GLY A 75 7.49 -3.29 -14.34
C GLY A 75 8.46 -2.14 -14.67
N ALA A 76 9.39 -1.79 -13.77
CA ALA A 76 10.32 -0.70 -13.95
C ALA A 76 11.70 -1.01 -13.33
N ASP A 77 12.59 -0.01 -13.37
CA ASP A 77 13.96 -0.09 -12.87
C ASP A 77 14.03 -0.23 -11.34
N GLU A 78 15.24 -0.55 -10.85
CA GLU A 78 15.55 -0.64 -9.43
C GLU A 78 15.56 0.76 -8.78
N ILE A 79 14.96 0.87 -7.60
CA ILE A 79 14.97 2.11 -6.82
C ILE A 79 15.84 1.96 -5.57
N TYR A 80 16.63 2.99 -5.30
CA TYR A 80 17.52 3.04 -4.14
C TYR A 80 16.73 3.17 -2.85
N MET A 81 17.13 2.47 -1.80
CA MET A 81 16.53 2.52 -0.47
C MET A 81 17.60 2.70 0.60
N HIS A 82 17.48 3.77 1.39
CA HIS A 82 18.31 4.00 2.58
C HIS A 82 17.58 3.58 3.87
N ARG A 83 18.32 3.30 4.94
CA ARG A 83 17.77 2.95 6.26
C ARG A 83 16.73 3.94 6.76
N ASN A 84 16.95 5.24 6.57
CA ASN A 84 16.06 6.29 7.09
C ASN A 84 14.68 6.27 6.43
N ALA A 85 14.56 5.67 5.24
CA ALA A 85 13.28 5.50 4.59
C ALA A 85 12.48 4.32 5.16
N ILE A 86 13.11 3.38 5.89
CA ILE A 86 12.50 2.12 6.31
C ILE A 86 11.71 2.32 7.61
N MET A 87 10.41 2.03 7.53
CA MET A 87 9.48 2.10 8.64
C MET A 87 9.34 0.72 9.30
N GLY A 88 9.73 0.64 10.58
CA GLY A 88 9.62 -0.59 11.38
C GLY A 88 10.77 -1.57 11.10
N ARG A 89 10.44 -2.78 10.62
CA ARG A 89 11.45 -3.85 10.47
C ARG A 89 12.32 -3.65 9.24
N LEU A 90 13.57 -4.12 9.32
CA LEU A 90 14.47 -4.18 8.18
C LEU A 90 14.01 -5.24 7.15
N PRO A 91 13.97 -4.89 5.86
CA PRO A 91 13.58 -5.79 4.80
C PRO A 91 14.65 -6.85 4.52
N ARG A 92 14.20 -7.97 3.97
CA ARG A 92 15.03 -9.08 3.48
C ARG A 92 14.85 -9.24 1.98
N PRO A 93 15.80 -9.87 1.26
CA PRO A 93 15.58 -10.24 -0.14
C PRO A 93 14.25 -10.97 -0.33
N GLY A 94 13.47 -10.55 -1.32
CA GLY A 94 12.15 -11.10 -1.64
C GLY A 94 10.98 -10.52 -0.85
N ASP A 95 11.20 -9.73 0.20
CA ASP A 95 10.10 -9.09 0.93
C ASP A 95 9.32 -8.15 -0.02
N LEU A 96 7.99 -8.22 0.05
CA LEU A 96 7.12 -7.27 -0.63
C LEU A 96 7.00 -6.01 0.21
N VAL A 97 7.34 -4.88 -0.39
CA VAL A 97 7.32 -3.58 0.25
C VAL A 97 6.40 -2.62 -0.49
N GLU A 98 5.85 -1.68 0.26
CA GLU A 98 5.13 -0.52 -0.26
C GLU A 98 5.87 0.75 0.17
N PHE A 99 6.10 1.67 -0.77
CA PHE A 99 6.92 2.87 -0.56
C PHE A 99 6.42 4.04 -1.41
N ALA A 100 6.81 5.26 -1.07
CA ALA A 100 6.66 6.42 -1.94
C ALA A 100 7.97 6.65 -2.70
N THR A 101 7.92 7.36 -3.82
CA THR A 101 9.11 7.76 -4.59
C THR A 101 9.40 9.24 -4.35
N GLU A 102 10.64 9.56 -4.01
CA GLU A 102 11.13 10.93 -3.86
C GLU A 102 12.30 11.19 -4.82
N GLU A 103 12.39 12.40 -5.35
CA GLU A 103 13.53 12.80 -6.20
C GLU A 103 14.66 13.32 -5.30
N THR A 104 15.86 12.81 -5.49
CA THR A 104 17.04 13.20 -4.70
C THR A 104 18.18 13.65 -5.62
N GLU A 105 19.25 14.21 -5.05
CA GLU A 105 20.46 14.56 -5.80
C GLU A 105 21.11 13.37 -6.53
N ARG A 106 20.78 12.14 -6.13
CA ARG A 106 21.29 10.90 -6.74
C ARG A 106 20.23 10.19 -7.60
N GLY A 107 19.14 10.87 -7.92
CA GLY A 107 18.00 10.34 -8.66
C GLY A 107 16.88 9.80 -7.74
N PRO A 108 15.92 9.05 -8.31
CA PRO A 108 14.77 8.54 -7.56
C PRO A 108 15.16 7.61 -6.42
N ALA A 109 14.63 7.88 -5.23
CA ALA A 109 14.81 7.06 -4.04
C ALA A 109 13.47 6.66 -3.41
N ALA A 110 13.46 5.50 -2.74
CA ALA A 110 12.32 5.01 -2.02
C ALA A 110 12.23 5.69 -0.65
N ALA A 111 11.06 6.23 -0.34
CA ALA A 111 10.72 6.91 0.89
C ALA A 111 9.59 6.18 1.63
N SER A 112 9.56 6.29 2.96
CA SER A 112 8.51 5.69 3.81
C SER A 112 8.21 4.22 3.48
N VAL A 113 9.26 3.42 3.29
CA VAL A 113 9.21 2.01 2.92
C VAL A 113 8.63 1.18 4.06
N LYS A 114 7.57 0.43 3.78
CA LYS A 114 6.95 -0.49 4.73
C LYS A 114 6.91 -1.90 4.14
N VAL A 115 7.35 -2.88 4.92
CA VAL A 115 7.19 -4.30 4.55
C VAL A 115 5.73 -4.70 4.75
N ILE A 116 5.09 -5.17 3.68
CA ILE A 116 3.67 -5.56 3.67
C ILE A 116 3.48 -7.09 3.54
N HIS A 117 4.46 -7.81 3.00
CA HIS A 117 4.50 -9.27 3.03
C HIS A 117 5.95 -9.77 3.09
N THR A 118 6.16 -10.92 3.72
CA THR A 118 7.51 -11.44 4.00
C THR A 118 7.81 -12.64 3.13
N ALA A 119 9.01 -12.68 2.55
CA ALA A 119 9.42 -13.84 1.77
C ALA A 119 9.51 -15.08 2.69
N GLY A 120 8.79 -16.14 2.32
CA GLY A 120 8.83 -17.44 3.02
C GLY A 120 7.77 -17.65 4.11
N GLN A 121 6.71 -16.84 4.17
CA GLN A 121 5.56 -17.09 5.07
C GLN A 121 4.46 -17.97 4.47
N ASN A 122 4.42 -18.14 3.15
CA ASN A 122 3.36 -18.90 2.46
C ASN A 122 3.46 -20.44 2.57
N ASP A 123 4.52 -20.98 3.17
CA ASP A 123 4.71 -22.44 3.27
C ASP A 123 4.08 -23.06 4.53
N LYS A 124 3.58 -22.25 5.48
CA LYS A 124 3.04 -22.75 6.77
C LYS A 124 1.51 -22.77 6.88
N ASP A 125 0.81 -22.03 6.00
CA ASP A 125 -0.66 -21.94 6.03
C ASP A 125 -1.32 -22.90 5.03
N ALA A 126 -0.54 -23.77 4.38
CA ALA A 126 -0.98 -24.78 3.41
C ALA A 126 -0.88 -26.22 3.94
N SER A 127 -0.90 -26.43 5.27
CA SER A 127 -0.90 -27.75 5.92
C SER A 127 -2.03 -27.89 6.93
#